data_AF-A0A972KEL7-F1
#
_entry.id   AF-A0A972KEL7-F1
#
_cell.length_a   1.000
_cell.length_b   1.000
_cell.length_c   1.000
_cell.angle_alpha   90.00
_cell.angle_beta   90.00
_cell.angle_gamma   90.00
#
_symmetry.space_group_name_H-M   'P 1'
#
loop_
_entity.id
_entity.type
_entity.pdbx_description
1 polymer ?
#
loop_
_entity_poly.entity_id
_entity_poly.type
_entity_poly.pdbx_seq_one_letter_code
_entity_poly.pdbx_strand_id
1 'polypeptide(L)'
;MFKAELYKIRSHRTPTVLAGVLAIAVLIPSAVLVWYSPANTTAYTSIYSTIFAILTVLLGIVFGGWILGTEYRQDTVKRMLTAESRRGRALASKAAVGAGAMITVMAATALVGYGAARLVGSLNDVSVAFEGRTLLGYGVAALLSAVIAFGLSALTRSDSFAMIGTIALVLVLDPLLRIVPWIGKYSYGNAVGVVTEQIQGAASGFGEPATTSLTVAIITLATWLTASVATGAIAFARRDV
;
A
#
# COMPACT_ATOMS: atom_id res chain seq x y z
N MET A 1 9.74 9.90 21.22
CA MET A 1 9.79 9.70 19.75
C MET A 1 8.41 9.51 19.12
N PHE A 2 7.62 8.50 19.51
CA PHE A 2 6.30 8.22 18.92
C PHE A 2 5.35 9.45 18.84
N LYS A 3 5.22 10.22 19.93
CA LYS A 3 4.40 11.46 19.95
C LYS A 3 4.86 12.51 18.91
N ALA A 4 6.17 12.63 18.69
CA ALA A 4 6.73 13.58 17.74
C ALA A 4 6.44 13.14 16.29
N GLU A 5 6.59 11.85 15.99
CA GLU A 5 6.24 11.28 14.68
C GLU A 5 4.75 11.45 14.38
N LEU A 6 3.88 11.21 15.36
CA LEU A 6 2.43 11.40 15.20
C LEU A 6 2.09 12.87 14.92
N TYR A 7 2.72 13.81 15.64
CA TYR A 7 2.57 15.23 15.38
C TYR A 7 3.07 15.62 13.98
N LYS A 8 4.15 14.99 13.50
CA LYS A 8 4.67 15.21 12.15
C LYS A 8 3.65 14.80 11.08
N ILE A 9 3.07 13.61 11.18
CA ILE A 9 2.04 13.15 10.23
C ILE A 9 0.84 14.10 10.22
N ARG A 10 0.40 14.57 11.40
CA ARG A 10 -0.75 15.48 11.50
C ARG A 10 -0.48 16.88 10.95
N SER A 11 0.76 17.37 11.07
CA SER A 11 1.14 18.73 10.64
C SER A 11 1.52 18.81 9.16
N HIS A 12 1.95 17.71 8.54
CA HIS A 12 2.33 17.71 7.14
C HIS A 12 1.11 17.64 6.21
N ARG A 13 1.19 18.40 5.12
CA ARG A 13 0.14 18.40 4.08
C ARG A 13 0.13 17.14 3.24
N THR A 14 1.26 16.45 3.08
CA THR A 14 1.33 15.30 2.15
C THR A 14 0.42 14.14 2.56
N PRO A 15 0.42 13.64 3.81
CA PRO A 15 -0.50 12.56 4.21
C PRO A 15 -1.97 12.94 4.09
N THR A 16 -2.32 14.18 4.43
CA THR A 16 -3.70 14.68 4.38
C THR A 16 -4.18 14.87 2.94
N VAL A 17 -3.33 15.40 2.05
CA VAL A 17 -3.63 15.52 0.62
C VAL A 17 -3.76 14.13 -0.01
N LEU A 18 -2.87 13.18 0.29
CA LEU A 18 -2.94 11.81 -0.23
C LEU A 18 -4.23 11.11 0.22
N ALA A 19 -4.60 11.24 1.50
CA ALA A 19 -5.86 10.71 2.01
C ALA A 19 -7.07 11.35 1.33
N GLY A 20 -7.05 12.67 1.12
CA GLY A 20 -8.11 13.41 0.42
C GLY A 20 -8.25 12.98 -1.04
N VAL A 21 -7.13 12.85 -1.76
CA VAL A 21 -7.12 12.38 -3.16
C VAL A 21 -7.68 10.96 -3.24
N LEU A 22 -7.27 10.06 -2.35
CA LEU A 22 -7.79 8.69 -2.32
C LEU A 22 -9.30 8.68 -2.04
N ALA A 23 -9.77 9.44 -1.06
CA ALA A 23 -11.19 9.55 -0.74
C ALA A 23 -12.00 10.09 -1.93
N ILE A 24 -11.54 11.16 -2.59
CA ILE A 24 -12.20 11.72 -3.78
C ILE A 24 -12.21 10.70 -4.92
N ALA A 25 -11.08 10.03 -5.17
CA ALA A 25 -10.97 9.09 -6.27
C ALA A 25 -11.91 7.87 -6.11
N VAL A 26 -12.11 7.42 -4.87
CA VAL A 26 -13.07 6.35 -4.55
C VAL A 26 -14.54 6.80 -4.71
N LEU A 27 -14.83 8.10 -4.71
CA LEU A 27 -16.16 8.65 -4.96
C LEU A 27 -16.47 8.87 -6.45
N ILE A 28 -15.44 8.91 -7.33
CA ILE A 28 -15.63 9.09 -8.78
C ILE A 28 -16.60 8.05 -9.38
N PRO A 29 -16.51 6.74 -9.04
CA PRO A 29 -17.44 5.75 -9.55
C PRO A 29 -18.89 6.04 -9.19
N SER A 30 -19.13 6.67 -8.05
CA SER A 30 -20.49 7.01 -7.62
C SER A 30 -21.14 8.00 -8.58
N ALA A 31 -20.39 8.99 -9.05
CA ALA A 31 -20.90 9.94 -10.03
C ALA A 31 -21.25 9.25 -11.35
N VAL A 32 -20.45 8.29 -11.80
CA VAL A 32 -20.68 7.54 -13.05
C VAL A 32 -21.89 6.60 -12.93
N LEU A 33 -21.96 5.84 -11.84
CA LEU A 33 -22.99 4.82 -11.62
C LEU A 33 -24.39 5.38 -11.30
N VAL A 34 -24.50 6.68 -11.03
CA VAL A 34 -25.81 7.36 -10.95
C VAL A 34 -26.42 7.55 -12.34
N TRP A 35 -25.59 7.75 -13.37
CA TRP A 35 -26.06 7.95 -14.75
C TRP A 35 -26.04 6.67 -15.58
N TYR A 36 -25.17 5.73 -15.23
CA TYR A 36 -25.03 4.44 -15.88
C TYR A 36 -25.34 3.33 -14.89
N SER A 37 -26.45 2.62 -15.11
CA SER A 37 -26.87 1.49 -14.28
C SER A 37 -26.44 0.18 -14.95
N PRO A 38 -25.38 -0.51 -14.48
CA PRO A 38 -25.02 -1.82 -15.00
C PRO A 38 -26.15 -2.82 -14.82
N ALA A 39 -26.37 -3.66 -15.84
CA ALA A 39 -27.31 -4.79 -15.74
C ALA A 39 -26.87 -5.84 -14.72
N ASN A 40 -25.57 -5.91 -14.40
CA ASN A 40 -25.00 -6.85 -13.44
C ASN A 40 -24.81 -6.18 -12.07
N THR A 41 -25.46 -6.71 -11.04
CA THR A 41 -25.39 -6.19 -9.67
C THR A 41 -23.97 -6.26 -9.07
N THR A 42 -23.13 -7.19 -9.52
CA THR A 42 -21.73 -7.31 -9.05
C THR A 42 -20.82 -6.22 -9.63
N ALA A 43 -21.25 -5.53 -10.69
CA ALA A 43 -20.52 -4.40 -11.24
C ALA A 43 -20.42 -3.26 -10.22
N TYR A 44 -21.46 -3.07 -9.41
CA TYR A 44 -21.50 -2.01 -8.39
C TYR A 44 -20.44 -2.21 -7.32
N THR A 45 -20.07 -3.43 -6.93
CA THR A 45 -19.01 -3.66 -5.94
C THR A 45 -17.63 -3.78 -6.57
N SER A 46 -17.52 -4.46 -7.72
CA SER A 46 -16.24 -4.70 -8.40
C SER A 46 -15.55 -3.44 -8.91
N ILE A 47 -16.31 -2.41 -9.32
CA ILE A 47 -15.73 -1.13 -9.78
C ILE A 47 -15.03 -0.41 -8.61
N TYR A 48 -15.69 -0.26 -7.45
CA TYR A 48 -15.06 0.38 -6.29
C TYR A 48 -13.89 -0.43 -5.77
N SER A 49 -14.03 -1.77 -5.70
CA SER A 49 -12.98 -2.64 -5.20
C SER A 49 -11.72 -2.57 -6.09
N THR A 50 -11.90 -2.53 -7.42
CA THR A 50 -10.80 -2.38 -8.39
C THR A 50 -10.08 -1.03 -8.26
N ILE A 51 -10.83 0.06 -8.18
CA ILE A 51 -10.25 1.40 -8.04
C ILE A 51 -9.52 1.53 -6.70
N PHE A 52 -10.14 1.04 -5.64
CA PHE A 52 -9.51 0.99 -4.32
C PHE A 52 -8.21 0.16 -4.35
N ALA A 53 -8.21 -1.01 -4.98
CA ALA A 53 -7.03 -1.87 -5.10
C ALA A 53 -5.83 -1.16 -5.73
N ILE A 54 -6.04 -0.53 -6.89
CA ILE A 54 -4.97 0.15 -7.63
C ILE A 54 -4.45 1.35 -6.85
N LEU A 55 -5.35 2.22 -6.39
CA LEU A 55 -4.97 3.47 -5.76
C LEU A 55 -4.32 3.27 -4.40
N THR A 56 -4.76 2.27 -3.64
CA THR A 56 -4.18 2.00 -2.33
C THR A 56 -2.76 1.47 -2.42
N VAL A 57 -2.45 0.61 -3.40
CA VAL A 57 -1.07 0.17 -3.66
C VAL A 57 -0.18 1.35 -4.01
N LEU A 58 -0.60 2.21 -4.95
CA LEU A 58 0.16 3.40 -5.34
C LEU A 58 0.36 4.36 -4.16
N LEU A 59 -0.69 4.61 -3.38
CA LEU A 59 -0.61 5.44 -2.18
C LEU A 59 0.31 4.82 -1.14
N GLY A 60 0.28 3.50 -0.98
CA GLY A 60 1.20 2.76 -0.12
C GLY A 60 2.65 3.00 -0.51
N ILE A 61 2.97 2.90 -1.79
CA ILE A 61 4.33 3.17 -2.30
C ILE A 61 4.76 4.62 -2.00
N VAL A 62 3.91 5.60 -2.33
CA VAL A 62 4.20 7.02 -2.10
C VAL A 62 4.38 7.29 -0.60
N PHE A 63 3.46 6.81 0.23
CA PHE A 63 3.49 7.02 1.66
C PHE A 63 4.70 6.32 2.31
N GLY A 64 4.98 5.09 1.93
CA GLY A 64 6.14 4.31 2.39
C GLY A 64 7.46 5.00 2.10
N GLY A 65 7.66 5.48 0.87
CA GLY A 65 8.87 6.22 0.49
C GLY A 65 8.95 7.61 1.16
N TRP A 66 7.82 8.26 1.40
CA TRP A 66 7.73 9.58 2.01
C TRP A 66 8.15 9.60 3.49
N ILE A 67 7.74 8.59 4.28
CA ILE A 67 7.95 8.56 5.76
C ILE A 67 9.41 8.87 6.13
N LEU A 68 10.36 8.24 5.44
CA LEU A 68 11.78 8.41 5.72
C LEU A 68 12.47 9.27 4.66
N GLY A 69 12.08 9.15 3.39
CA GLY A 69 12.67 9.91 2.28
C GLY A 69 12.62 11.43 2.48
N THR A 70 11.54 11.95 3.08
CA THR A 70 11.43 13.38 3.34
C THR A 70 12.40 13.91 4.38
N GLU A 71 12.81 13.08 5.33
CA GLU A 71 13.81 13.48 6.33
C GLU A 71 15.18 13.69 5.68
N TYR A 72 15.52 12.85 4.69
CA TYR A 72 16.75 13.03 3.91
C TYR A 72 16.69 14.29 3.08
N ARG A 73 15.55 14.54 2.41
CA ARG A 73 15.36 15.74 1.60
C ARG A 73 15.42 17.05 2.40
N GLN A 74 15.05 17.00 3.68
CA GLN A 74 15.06 18.16 4.59
C GLN A 74 16.30 18.24 5.49
N ASP A 75 17.26 17.32 5.34
CA ASP A 75 18.44 17.18 6.21
C ASP A 75 18.11 17.08 7.73
N THR A 76 16.89 16.66 8.07
CA THR A 76 16.41 16.55 9.44
C THR A 76 16.84 15.24 10.11
N VAL A 77 17.34 14.25 9.34
CA VAL A 77 17.86 12.99 9.89
C VAL A 77 19.01 13.25 10.87
N LYS A 78 19.93 14.18 10.55
CA LYS A 78 21.06 14.52 11.43
C LYS A 78 20.58 14.99 12.80
N ARG A 79 19.62 15.92 12.82
CA ARG A 79 19.02 16.46 14.05
C ARG A 79 18.27 15.39 14.85
N MET A 80 17.58 14.49 14.15
CA MET A 80 16.90 13.36 14.80
C MET A 80 17.91 12.42 15.48
N LEU A 81 19.01 12.09 14.81
CA LEU A 81 20.03 11.17 15.33
C LEU A 81 20.88 11.78 16.45
N THR A 82 21.03 13.11 16.51
CA THR A 82 21.62 13.78 17.68
C THR A 82 20.72 13.71 18.90
N ALA A 83 19.39 13.66 18.72
CA ALA A 83 18.43 13.55 19.81
C ALA A 83 18.19 12.10 20.26
N GLU A 84 18.31 11.13 19.36
CA GLU A 84 18.16 9.70 19.65
C GLU A 84 19.32 8.92 19.04
N SER A 85 20.25 8.47 19.90
CA SER A 85 21.43 7.72 19.46
C SER A 85 21.10 6.31 18.96
N ARG A 86 19.95 5.74 19.38
CA ARG A 86 19.54 4.39 18.98
C ARG A 86 18.83 4.42 17.61
N ARG A 87 19.63 4.42 16.54
CA ARG A 87 19.18 4.43 15.13
C ARG A 87 18.05 3.42 14.83
N GLY A 88 18.15 2.20 15.33
CA GLY A 88 17.13 1.16 15.11
C GLY A 88 15.78 1.48 15.75
N ARG A 89 15.78 2.05 16.95
CA ARG A 89 14.56 2.48 17.66
C ARG A 89 13.89 3.64 16.92
N ALA A 90 14.69 4.56 16.39
CA ALA A 90 14.21 5.66 15.56
C ALA A 90 13.47 5.15 14.32
N LEU A 91 14.13 4.26 13.56
CA LEU A 91 13.56 3.66 12.36
C LEU A 91 12.28 2.85 12.65
N ALA A 92 12.29 2.02 13.69
CA ALA A 92 11.12 1.23 14.09
C ALA A 92 9.93 2.12 14.50
N SER A 93 10.18 3.23 15.21
CA SER A 93 9.12 4.15 15.60
C SER A 93 8.46 4.83 14.39
N LYS A 94 9.24 5.19 13.35
CA LYS A 94 8.73 5.73 12.09
C LYS A 94 7.91 4.70 11.33
N ALA A 95 8.43 3.48 11.21
CA ALA A 95 7.72 2.39 10.57
C ALA A 95 6.37 2.11 11.26
N ALA A 96 6.34 2.06 12.60
CA ALA A 96 5.13 1.80 13.37
C ALA A 96 4.10 2.93 13.22
N VAL A 97 4.52 4.19 13.35
CA VAL A 97 3.62 5.36 13.23
C VAL A 97 3.10 5.51 11.79
N GLY A 98 3.98 5.30 10.80
CA GLY A 98 3.61 5.27 9.39
C GLY A 98 2.59 4.17 9.09
N ALA A 99 2.88 2.92 9.47
CA ALA A 99 1.96 1.81 9.26
C ALA A 99 0.58 2.06 9.91
N GLY A 100 0.56 2.56 11.15
CA GLY A 100 -0.68 2.91 11.84
C GLY A 100 -1.48 4.01 11.13
N ALA A 101 -0.82 5.07 10.65
CA ALA A 101 -1.46 6.13 9.89
C ALA A 101 -2.03 5.61 8.56
N MET A 102 -1.27 4.76 7.86
CA MET A 102 -1.71 4.14 6.61
C MET A 102 -2.93 3.25 6.81
N ILE A 103 -2.91 2.35 7.82
CA ILE A 103 -4.05 1.51 8.17
C ILE A 103 -5.29 2.37 8.43
N THR A 104 -5.13 3.47 9.16
CA THR A 104 -6.24 4.38 9.49
C THR A 104 -6.81 5.06 8.24
N VAL A 105 -5.96 5.57 7.36
CA VAL A 105 -6.40 6.21 6.09
C VAL A 105 -7.09 5.19 5.19
N MET A 106 -6.55 3.97 5.09
CA MET A 106 -7.15 2.90 4.29
C MET A 106 -8.50 2.48 4.82
N ALA A 107 -8.63 2.28 6.14
CA ALA A 107 -9.89 1.93 6.77
C ALA A 107 -10.95 3.03 6.58
N ALA A 108 -10.57 4.30 6.80
CA ALA A 108 -11.47 5.43 6.58
C ALA A 108 -11.94 5.51 5.13
N THR A 109 -11.02 5.38 4.16
CA THR A 109 -11.36 5.44 2.73
C THR A 109 -12.23 4.26 2.30
N ALA A 110 -11.96 3.06 2.83
CA ALA A 110 -12.78 1.88 2.58
C ALA A 110 -14.23 2.07 3.06
N LEU A 111 -14.42 2.69 4.23
CA LEU A 111 -15.74 3.05 4.74
C LEU A 111 -16.44 4.10 3.88
N VAL A 112 -15.70 5.11 3.40
CA VAL A 112 -16.23 6.12 2.46
C VAL A 112 -16.70 5.45 1.17
N GLY A 113 -15.88 4.58 0.58
CA GLY A 113 -16.23 3.85 -0.64
C GLY A 113 -17.43 2.93 -0.46
N TYR A 114 -17.51 2.20 0.67
CA TYR A 114 -18.67 1.38 0.98
C TYR A 114 -19.95 2.22 1.13
N GLY A 115 -19.88 3.34 1.87
CA GLY A 115 -21.01 4.24 2.03
C GLY A 115 -21.51 4.78 0.69
N ALA A 116 -20.59 5.15 -0.19
CA ALA A 116 -20.91 5.64 -1.52
C ALA A 116 -21.52 4.55 -2.42
N ALA A 117 -20.95 3.34 -2.39
CA ALA A 117 -21.50 2.18 -3.11
C ALA A 117 -22.92 1.83 -2.63
N ARG A 118 -23.17 1.87 -1.33
CA ARG A 118 -24.49 1.62 -0.74
C ARG A 118 -25.51 2.69 -1.13
N LEU A 119 -25.12 3.96 -1.14
CA LEU A 119 -25.98 5.06 -1.57
C LEU A 119 -26.40 4.87 -3.03
N VAL A 120 -25.45 4.62 -3.92
CA VAL A 120 -25.74 4.39 -5.34
C VAL A 120 -26.54 3.11 -5.57
N GLY A 121 -26.25 2.04 -4.83
CA GLY A 121 -27.04 0.82 -4.86
C GLY A 121 -28.50 1.07 -4.49
N SER A 122 -28.76 1.86 -3.44
CA SER A 122 -30.13 2.23 -3.04
C SER A 122 -30.89 3.05 -4.09
N LEU A 123 -30.19 3.86 -4.90
CA LEU A 123 -30.80 4.62 -6.00
C LEU A 123 -31.17 3.74 -7.20
N ASN A 124 -30.58 2.53 -7.30
CA ASN A 124 -30.77 1.59 -8.40
C ASN A 124 -31.49 0.29 -7.94
N ASP A 125 -32.09 0.29 -6.75
CA ASP A 125 -32.73 -0.89 -6.14
C ASP A 125 -31.81 -2.13 -6.01
N VAL A 126 -30.51 -1.91 -5.84
CA VAL A 126 -29.49 -2.96 -5.65
C VAL A 126 -28.99 -2.96 -4.20
N SER A 127 -29.06 -4.13 -3.56
CA SER A 127 -28.46 -4.33 -2.23
C SER A 127 -26.96 -4.54 -2.34
N VAL A 128 -26.18 -3.66 -1.69
CA VAL A 128 -24.71 -3.72 -1.65
C VAL A 128 -24.25 -4.16 -0.25
N ALA A 129 -23.64 -5.34 -0.18
CA ALA A 129 -23.07 -5.88 1.05
C ALA A 129 -21.67 -5.31 1.32
N PHE A 130 -21.30 -5.21 2.61
CA PHE A 130 -19.95 -4.82 3.00
C PHE A 130 -19.00 -6.02 2.90
N GLU A 131 -18.04 -5.95 1.99
CA GLU A 131 -17.00 -6.97 1.82
C GLU A 131 -15.71 -6.57 2.54
N GLY A 132 -15.72 -6.60 3.88
CA GLY A 132 -14.56 -6.21 4.69
C GLY A 132 -13.30 -7.02 4.40
N ARG A 133 -13.44 -8.30 4.00
CA ARG A 133 -12.32 -9.17 3.61
C ARG A 133 -11.65 -8.70 2.32
N THR A 134 -12.43 -8.30 1.32
CA THR A 134 -11.96 -7.71 0.06
C THR A 134 -11.06 -6.51 0.33
N LEU A 135 -11.57 -5.59 1.16
CA LEU A 135 -10.87 -4.36 1.56
C LEU A 135 -9.60 -4.64 2.38
N LEU A 136 -9.64 -5.63 3.28
CA LEU A 136 -8.49 -6.04 4.07
C LEU A 136 -7.37 -6.62 3.18
N GLY A 137 -7.73 -7.40 2.16
CA GLY A 137 -6.77 -7.91 1.16
C GLY A 137 -5.99 -6.78 0.48
N TYR A 138 -6.70 -5.78 -0.05
CA TYR A 138 -6.04 -4.61 -0.66
C TYR A 138 -5.26 -3.76 0.36
N GLY A 139 -5.78 -3.67 1.59
CA GLY A 139 -5.08 -3.22 2.80
C GLY A 139 -3.66 -3.77 2.92
N VAL A 140 -3.59 -5.10 2.93
CA VAL A 140 -2.34 -5.84 3.07
C VAL A 140 -1.43 -5.59 1.87
N ALA A 141 -1.92 -5.66 0.63
CA ALA A 141 -1.11 -5.39 -0.56
C ALA A 141 -0.45 -4.00 -0.53
N ALA A 142 -1.22 -2.98 -0.14
CA ALA A 142 -0.73 -1.62 -0.03
C ALA A 142 0.35 -1.50 1.07
N LEU A 143 0.13 -2.07 2.25
CA LEU A 143 1.11 -2.07 3.34
C LEU A 143 2.40 -2.77 2.95
N LEU A 144 2.32 -3.92 2.27
CA LEU A 144 3.48 -4.64 1.77
C LEU A 144 4.29 -3.77 0.79
N SER A 145 3.61 -3.07 -0.11
CA SER A 145 4.24 -2.16 -1.07
C SER A 145 4.89 -0.97 -0.37
N ALA A 146 4.23 -0.43 0.66
CA ALA A 146 4.75 0.65 1.50
C ALA A 146 6.02 0.23 2.25
N VAL A 147 6.09 -1.01 2.75
CA VAL A 147 7.28 -1.53 3.44
C VAL A 147 8.47 -1.62 2.48
N ILE A 148 8.27 -2.06 1.24
CA ILE A 148 9.33 -2.09 0.22
C ILE A 148 9.82 -0.68 -0.07
N ALA A 149 8.89 0.27 -0.32
CA ALA A 149 9.24 1.66 -0.58
C ALA A 149 9.97 2.31 0.61
N PHE A 150 9.54 2.01 1.84
CA PHE A 150 10.21 2.46 3.06
C PHE A 150 11.64 1.91 3.16
N GLY A 151 11.83 0.59 2.96
CA GLY A 151 13.17 -0.03 2.93
C GLY A 151 14.07 0.59 1.85
N LEU A 152 13.53 0.82 0.66
CA LEU A 152 14.24 1.44 -0.45
C LEU A 152 14.60 2.90 -0.16
N SER A 153 13.74 3.65 0.54
CA SER A 153 14.05 5.03 0.98
C SER A 153 15.19 5.06 2.00
N ALA A 154 15.26 4.08 2.90
CA ALA A 154 16.37 3.94 3.83
C ALA A 154 17.68 3.62 3.10
N LEU A 155 17.61 2.77 2.06
CA LEU A 155 18.76 2.36 1.26
C LEU A 155 19.29 3.48 0.33
N THR A 156 18.40 4.18 -0.36
CA THR A 156 18.73 5.18 -1.40
C THR A 156 18.90 6.59 -0.85
N ARG A 157 18.44 6.86 0.38
CA ARG A 157 18.40 8.21 0.98
C ARG A 157 17.62 9.23 0.14
N SER A 158 16.62 8.78 -0.60
CA SER A 158 15.78 9.64 -1.45
C SER A 158 14.34 9.16 -1.45
N ASP A 159 13.40 10.10 -1.31
CA ASP A 159 11.97 9.83 -1.46
C ASP A 159 11.63 9.45 -2.92
N SER A 160 12.17 10.20 -3.88
CA SER A 160 11.88 10.06 -5.30
C SER A 160 12.39 8.74 -5.86
N PHE A 161 13.62 8.34 -5.54
CA PHE A 161 14.16 7.03 -5.96
C PHE A 161 13.41 5.87 -5.31
N ALA A 162 12.99 6.01 -4.04
CA ALA A 162 12.20 4.98 -3.39
C ALA A 162 10.85 4.79 -4.06
N MET A 163 10.13 5.88 -4.33
CA MET A 163 8.82 5.84 -4.98
C MET A 163 8.93 5.27 -6.40
N ILE A 164 9.79 5.86 -7.24
CA ILE A 164 9.95 5.43 -8.64
C ILE A 164 10.50 4.01 -8.71
N GLY A 165 11.45 3.65 -7.85
CA GLY A 165 12.02 2.30 -7.81
C GLY A 165 11.00 1.24 -7.43
N THR A 166 10.15 1.50 -6.44
CA THR A 166 9.08 0.56 -6.08
C THR A 166 7.95 0.53 -7.12
N ILE A 167 7.62 1.66 -7.76
CA ILE A 167 6.69 1.68 -8.90
C ILE A 167 7.24 0.85 -10.05
N ALA A 168 8.52 1.02 -10.42
CA ALA A 168 9.17 0.24 -11.46
C ALA A 168 9.20 -1.25 -11.11
N LEU A 169 9.47 -1.59 -9.84
CA LEU A 169 9.38 -2.97 -9.36
C LEU A 169 7.98 -3.56 -9.58
N VAL A 170 6.93 -2.86 -9.16
CA VAL A 170 5.55 -3.40 -9.15
C VAL A 170 4.91 -3.36 -10.54
N LEU A 171 5.14 -2.31 -11.33
CA LEU A 171 4.45 -2.10 -12.61
C LEU A 171 5.25 -2.57 -13.83
N VAL A 172 6.58 -2.70 -13.72
CA VAL A 172 7.44 -3.07 -14.85
C VAL A 172 8.13 -4.40 -14.59
N LEU A 173 8.90 -4.50 -13.50
CA LEU A 173 9.70 -5.69 -13.24
C LEU A 173 8.81 -6.89 -12.91
N ASP A 174 7.77 -6.71 -12.11
CA ASP A 174 6.88 -7.81 -11.71
C ASP A 174 6.15 -8.46 -12.91
N PRO A 175 5.48 -7.70 -13.81
CA PRO A 175 4.91 -8.29 -15.01
C PRO A 175 5.94 -8.99 -15.90
N LEU A 176 7.15 -8.43 -16.05
CA LEU A 176 8.22 -9.06 -16.83
C LEU A 176 8.68 -10.38 -16.21
N LEU A 177 8.79 -10.46 -14.88
CA LEU A 177 9.14 -11.70 -14.18
C LEU A 177 8.05 -12.77 -14.35
N ARG A 178 6.77 -12.37 -14.42
CA ARG A 178 5.65 -13.31 -14.63
C ARG A 178 5.67 -14.00 -15.99
N ILE A 179 6.25 -13.39 -17.02
CA ILE A 179 6.39 -13.99 -18.36
C ILE A 179 7.28 -15.24 -18.31
N VAL A 180 8.23 -15.30 -17.36
CA VAL A 180 9.19 -16.40 -17.23
C VAL A 180 8.62 -17.46 -16.26
N PRO A 181 8.17 -18.65 -16.72
CA PRO A 181 7.37 -19.56 -15.89
C PRO A 181 8.07 -20.06 -14.62
N TRP A 182 9.40 -20.24 -14.68
CA TRP A 182 10.17 -20.73 -13.53
C TRP A 182 10.44 -19.66 -12.47
N ILE A 183 10.38 -18.36 -12.82
CA ILE A 183 10.63 -17.23 -11.91
C ILE A 183 9.32 -16.55 -11.50
N GLY A 184 8.34 -16.47 -12.39
CA GLY A 184 7.09 -15.73 -12.23
C GLY A 184 6.31 -16.12 -10.98
N LYS A 185 6.36 -17.38 -10.59
CA LYS A 185 5.77 -17.88 -9.33
C LYS A 185 6.36 -17.24 -8.06
N TYR A 186 7.61 -16.78 -8.12
CA TYR A 186 8.32 -16.11 -7.02
C TYR A 186 8.34 -14.57 -7.17
N SER A 187 7.63 -14.04 -8.17
CA SER A 187 7.48 -12.60 -8.34
C SER A 187 6.71 -11.99 -7.17
N TYR A 188 7.00 -10.73 -6.85
CA TYR A 188 6.42 -10.04 -5.71
C TYR A 188 4.89 -9.96 -5.82
N GLY A 189 4.39 -9.51 -6.95
CA GLY A 189 2.97 -9.31 -7.20
C GLY A 189 2.22 -10.63 -7.31
N ASN A 190 2.82 -11.73 -7.78
CA ASN A 190 2.19 -13.05 -7.69
C ASN A 190 1.99 -13.46 -6.24
N ALA A 191 3.03 -13.33 -5.42
CA ALA A 191 2.98 -13.70 -4.01
C ALA A 191 1.99 -12.81 -3.20
N VAL A 192 1.94 -11.50 -3.50
CA VAL A 192 0.90 -10.60 -2.96
C VAL A 192 -0.48 -11.09 -3.39
N GLY A 193 -0.67 -11.36 -4.69
CA GLY A 193 -1.92 -11.85 -5.27
C GLY A 193 -2.47 -13.04 -4.49
N VAL A 194 -1.69 -14.12 -4.38
CA VAL A 194 -2.08 -15.34 -3.65
C VAL A 194 -2.50 -15.07 -2.21
N VAL A 195 -1.71 -14.26 -1.47
CA VAL A 195 -2.03 -13.94 -0.08
C VAL A 195 -3.31 -13.10 0.02
N THR A 196 -3.49 -12.13 -0.86
CA THR A 196 -4.71 -11.32 -0.87
C THR A 196 -5.93 -12.13 -1.27
N GLU A 197 -5.85 -12.98 -2.30
CA GLU A 197 -6.93 -13.87 -2.73
C GLU A 197 -7.41 -14.75 -1.56
N GLN A 198 -6.47 -15.35 -0.82
CA GLN A 198 -6.77 -16.14 0.37
C GLN A 198 -7.48 -15.33 1.47
N ILE A 199 -7.04 -14.09 1.69
CA ILE A 199 -7.68 -13.18 2.66
C ILE A 199 -9.12 -12.87 2.23
N GLN A 200 -9.31 -12.55 0.95
CA GLN A 200 -10.59 -12.18 0.37
C GLN A 200 -11.58 -13.35 0.36
N GLY A 201 -11.08 -14.58 0.28
CA GLY A 201 -11.91 -15.79 0.24
C GLY A 201 -12.61 -15.99 -1.10
N ALA A 202 -12.14 -15.32 -2.14
CA ALA A 202 -12.63 -15.40 -3.50
C ALA A 202 -11.43 -15.43 -4.45
N ALA A 203 -11.54 -16.15 -5.56
CA ALA A 203 -10.61 -16.04 -6.67
C ALA A 203 -10.80 -14.67 -7.33
N SER A 204 -10.14 -13.64 -6.79
CA SER A 204 -10.26 -12.29 -7.32
C SER A 204 -9.56 -12.20 -8.68
N GLY A 205 -10.30 -11.72 -9.68
CA GLY A 205 -9.93 -11.70 -11.11
C GLY A 205 -8.80 -10.76 -11.50
N PHE A 206 -7.81 -10.53 -10.65
CA PHE A 206 -6.57 -9.80 -10.98
C PHE A 206 -5.40 -10.77 -11.09
N GLY A 207 -5.39 -11.55 -12.17
CA GLY A 207 -4.29 -12.44 -12.53
C GLY A 207 -4.77 -13.81 -13.01
N GLU A 208 -3.90 -14.51 -13.73
CA GLU A 208 -4.06 -15.95 -13.94
C GLU A 208 -4.21 -16.65 -12.58
N PRO A 209 -5.00 -17.75 -12.51
CA PRO A 209 -5.20 -18.49 -11.28
C PRO A 209 -3.86 -18.81 -10.61
N ALA A 210 -3.77 -18.55 -9.31
CA ALA A 210 -2.57 -18.76 -8.52
C ALA A 210 -2.08 -20.21 -8.67
N THR A 211 -1.03 -20.42 -9.48
CA THR A 211 -0.40 -21.74 -9.66
C THR A 211 0.49 -22.13 -8.48
N THR A 212 0.62 -21.25 -7.48
CA THR A 212 1.59 -21.34 -6.39
C THR A 212 0.89 -21.55 -5.06
N SER A 213 1.40 -22.46 -4.23
CA SER A 213 0.84 -22.70 -2.90
C SER A 213 0.99 -21.49 -1.97
N LEU A 214 0.03 -21.29 -1.07
CA LEU A 214 0.03 -20.20 -0.09
C LEU A 214 1.34 -20.15 0.72
N THR A 215 1.87 -21.30 1.12
CA THR A 215 3.14 -21.39 1.87
C THR A 215 4.29 -20.78 1.09
N VAL A 216 4.39 -21.08 -0.22
CA VAL A 216 5.44 -20.55 -1.09
C VAL A 216 5.26 -19.04 -1.27
N ALA A 217 4.02 -18.56 -1.40
CA ALA A 217 3.73 -17.13 -1.47
C ALA A 217 4.17 -16.38 -0.19
N ILE A 218 3.86 -16.92 0.99
CA ILE A 218 4.27 -16.33 2.28
C ILE A 218 5.79 -16.26 2.41
N ILE A 219 6.50 -17.35 2.08
CA ILE A 219 7.97 -17.37 2.13
C ILE A 219 8.57 -16.36 1.14
N THR A 220 8.00 -16.29 -0.06
CA THR A 220 8.43 -15.34 -1.11
C THR A 220 8.25 -13.90 -0.63
N LEU A 221 7.09 -13.55 -0.07
CA LEU A 221 6.85 -12.23 0.50
C LEU A 221 7.79 -11.93 1.66
N ALA A 222 7.94 -12.85 2.61
CA ALA A 222 8.85 -12.68 3.73
C ALA A 222 10.28 -12.41 3.24
N THR A 223 10.71 -13.07 2.16
CA THR A 223 12.02 -12.84 1.54
C THR A 223 12.14 -11.44 0.96
N TRP A 224 11.17 -10.98 0.16
CA TRP A 224 11.16 -9.62 -0.41
C TRP A 224 11.14 -8.53 0.66
N LEU A 225 10.29 -8.68 1.68
CA LEU A 225 10.19 -7.73 2.78
C LEU A 225 11.46 -7.72 3.63
N THR A 226 11.99 -8.89 3.97
CA THR A 226 13.22 -8.98 4.76
C THR A 226 14.40 -8.43 3.98
N ALA A 227 14.53 -8.75 2.69
CA ALA A 227 15.60 -8.21 1.85
C ALA A 227 15.53 -6.67 1.79
N SER A 228 14.36 -6.09 1.52
CA SER A 228 14.20 -4.63 1.44
C SER A 228 14.40 -3.92 2.78
N VAL A 229 13.78 -4.42 3.86
CA VAL A 229 13.89 -3.81 5.19
C VAL A 229 15.27 -4.00 5.79
N ALA A 230 15.86 -5.19 5.70
CA ALA A 230 17.18 -5.46 6.26
C ALA A 230 18.27 -4.68 5.52
N THR A 231 18.25 -4.64 4.19
CA THR A 231 19.23 -3.84 3.43
C THR A 231 19.09 -2.35 3.74
N GLY A 232 17.87 -1.83 3.81
CA GLY A 232 17.59 -0.46 4.22
C GLY A 232 18.05 -0.15 5.65
N ALA A 233 17.75 -1.02 6.61
CA ALA A 233 18.13 -0.86 8.01
C ALA A 233 19.65 -0.95 8.22
N ILE A 234 20.32 -1.89 7.55
CA ILE A 234 21.79 -2.01 7.59
C ILE A 234 22.44 -0.77 6.98
N ALA A 235 21.96 -0.29 5.83
CA ALA A 235 22.45 0.93 5.21
C ALA A 235 22.26 2.16 6.12
N PHE A 236 21.11 2.27 6.77
CA PHE A 236 20.82 3.33 7.75
C PHE A 236 21.73 3.27 8.98
N ALA A 237 22.02 2.06 9.47
CA ALA A 237 22.86 1.86 10.64
C ALA A 237 24.35 2.14 10.37
N ARG A 238 24.86 1.73 9.20
CA ARG A 238 26.30 1.77 8.90
C ARG A 238 26.78 3.04 8.23
N ARG A 239 25.94 3.71 7.45
CA ARG A 239 26.38 4.90 6.71
C ARG A 239 26.34 6.13 7.61
N ASP A 240 27.36 6.96 7.50
CA ASP A 240 27.41 8.26 8.18
C ASP A 240 26.38 9.21 7.58
N VAL A 241 25.72 9.97 8.46
CA VAL A 241 24.62 10.87 8.11
C VAL A 241 25.13 12.29 8.09
#